data_AF-A0A439P652-F1
#
_entry.id   AF-A0A439P652-F1
#
_cell.length_a   1.000
_cell.length_b   1.000
_cell.length_c   1.000
_cell.angle_alpha   90.00
_cell.angle_beta   90.00
_cell.angle_gamma   90.00
#
_symmetry.space_group_name_H-M   'P 1'
#
loop_
_entity.id
_entity.type
_entity.pdbx_description
1 polymer ?
#
loop_
_entity_poly.entity_id
_entity_poly.type
_entity_poly.pdbx_seq_one_letter_code
_entity_poly.pdbx_strand_id
1 'polypeptide(L)'
;MTKPIANWNDAYDPQAFAERHGLTLDQARIIISSNGPSRHACDVGALAFLRALEIKKRREAAKAALLAAYRRTRASAREPG
;
A
#
# COMPACT_ATOMS: atom_id res chain seq x y z
N MET A 1 -11.39 8.02 10.33
CA MET A 1 -12.84 8.00 10.09
C MET A 1 -13.07 7.78 8.59
N THR A 2 -13.69 6.69 8.20
CA THR A 2 -14.15 6.49 6.80
C THR A 2 -15.46 7.25 6.60
N LYS A 3 -15.54 8.11 5.59
CA LYS A 3 -16.77 8.83 5.23
C LYS A 3 -17.76 7.85 4.60
N PRO A 4 -19.08 8.02 4.81
CA PRO A 4 -20.08 7.12 4.22
C PRO A 4 -20.13 7.33 2.71
N ILE A 5 -19.53 6.39 1.96
CA ILE A 5 -19.47 6.39 0.49
C ILE A 5 -20.85 6.14 -0.13
N ALA A 6 -21.76 5.50 0.61
CA ALA A 6 -23.08 5.05 0.12
C ALA A 6 -23.97 6.17 -0.43
N ASN A 7 -23.71 7.44 -0.08
CA ASN A 7 -24.51 8.59 -0.50
C ASN A 7 -23.85 9.41 -1.61
N TRP A 8 -22.77 8.92 -2.22
CA TRP A 8 -22.01 9.65 -3.23
C TRP A 8 -22.33 9.13 -4.64
N ASN A 9 -23.35 9.69 -5.26
CA ASN A 9 -23.79 9.30 -6.60
C ASN A 9 -22.70 9.46 -7.68
N ASP A 10 -21.78 10.43 -7.51
CA ASP A 10 -20.70 10.69 -8.47
C ASP A 10 -19.41 9.91 -8.19
N ALA A 11 -19.33 9.24 -7.03
CA ALA A 11 -18.17 8.42 -6.68
C ALA A 11 -18.03 7.22 -7.63
N TYR A 12 -16.85 6.61 -7.62
CA TYR A 12 -16.71 5.29 -8.21
C TYR A 12 -17.51 4.26 -7.41
N ASP A 13 -18.06 3.28 -8.12
CA ASP A 13 -18.35 1.99 -7.51
C ASP A 13 -17.04 1.38 -6.98
N PRO A 14 -16.96 0.98 -5.71
CA PRO A 14 -15.71 0.46 -5.12
C PRO A 14 -15.17 -0.80 -5.82
N GLN A 15 -16.03 -1.66 -6.37
CA GLN A 15 -15.60 -2.88 -7.03
C GLN A 15 -15.01 -2.58 -8.41
N ALA A 16 -15.69 -1.77 -9.23
CA ALA A 16 -15.16 -1.32 -10.51
C ALA A 16 -13.85 -0.54 -10.35
N PHE A 17 -13.71 0.28 -9.30
CA PHE A 17 -12.48 0.98 -8.99
C PHE A 17 -11.33 0.03 -8.61
N ALA A 18 -11.64 -0.99 -7.80
CA ALA A 18 -10.68 -2.01 -7.38
C ALA A 18 -10.12 -2.75 -8.59
N GLU A 19 -11.00 -3.23 -9.47
CA GLU A 19 -10.63 -3.94 -10.69
C GLU A 19 -9.78 -3.08 -11.63
N ARG A 20 -10.20 -1.83 -11.85
CA ARG A 20 -9.47 -0.90 -12.74
C ARG A 20 -8.03 -0.64 -12.30
N HIS A 21 -7.79 -0.53 -10.99
CA HIS A 21 -6.48 -0.15 -10.43
C HIS A 21 -5.69 -1.33 -9.86
N GLY A 22 -6.19 -2.56 -9.98
CA GLY A 22 -5.55 -3.75 -9.41
C GLY A 22 -5.46 -3.70 -7.89
N LEU A 23 -6.46 -3.11 -7.24
CA LEU A 23 -6.55 -2.97 -5.79
C LEU A 23 -7.46 -4.06 -5.21
N THR A 24 -7.30 -4.32 -3.92
CA THR A 24 -8.34 -5.03 -3.17
C THR A 24 -9.54 -4.11 -2.94
N LEU A 25 -10.72 -4.71 -2.72
CA LEU A 25 -11.95 -3.96 -2.47
C LEU A 25 -11.84 -3.04 -1.23
N ASP A 26 -11.11 -3.46 -0.19
CA ASP A 26 -10.89 -2.63 1.00
C ASP A 26 -9.97 -1.45 0.74
N GLN A 27 -8.91 -1.63 -0.06
CA GLN A 27 -8.05 -0.53 -0.48
C GLN A 27 -8.82 0.49 -1.33
N ALA A 28 -9.66 0.01 -2.25
CA ALA A 28 -10.55 0.85 -3.04
C ALA A 28 -11.48 1.69 -2.15
N ARG A 29 -12.15 1.07 -1.17
CA ARG A 29 -12.99 1.78 -0.19
C ARG A 29 -12.22 2.86 0.58
N ILE A 30 -11.00 2.55 1.03
CA ILE A 30 -10.15 3.52 1.74
C ILE A 30 -9.82 4.72 0.84
N ILE A 31 -9.36 4.47 -0.39
CA ILE A 31 -8.99 5.53 -1.33
C ILE A 31 -10.19 6.43 -1.64
N ILE A 32 -11.35 5.84 -1.96
CA ILE A 32 -12.58 6.60 -2.25
C ILE A 32 -12.98 7.42 -1.03
N SER A 33 -13.06 6.80 0.14
CA SER A 33 -13.40 7.50 1.39
C SER A 33 -12.44 8.66 1.71
N SER A 34 -11.15 8.51 1.42
CA SER A 34 -10.12 9.52 1.71
C SER A 34 -10.16 10.70 0.75
N ASN A 35 -10.49 10.46 -0.52
CA ASN A 35 -10.42 11.48 -1.57
C ASN A 35 -11.78 12.15 -1.87
N GLY A 36 -12.89 11.57 -1.40
CA GLY A 36 -14.21 12.12 -1.69
C GLY A 36 -14.81 11.54 -2.98
N PRO A 37 -15.98 12.03 -3.40
CA PRO A 37 -16.68 11.52 -4.58
C PRO A 37 -15.99 11.85 -5.92
N SER A 38 -14.96 12.70 -5.91
CA SER A 38 -14.24 13.08 -7.13
C SER A 38 -13.50 11.87 -7.72
N ARG A 39 -13.93 11.42 -8.90
CA ARG A 39 -13.27 10.35 -9.66
C ARG A 39 -11.82 10.68 -9.98
N HIS A 40 -11.55 11.92 -10.41
CA HIS A 40 -10.19 12.37 -10.68
C HIS A 40 -9.30 12.29 -9.42
N ALA A 41 -9.80 12.77 -8.28
CA ALA A 41 -9.05 12.69 -7.03
C ALA A 41 -8.80 11.23 -6.59
N CYS A 42 -9.79 10.35 -6.77
CA CYS A 42 -9.63 8.92 -6.53
C CYS A 42 -8.54 8.29 -7.42
N ASP A 43 -8.54 8.59 -8.72
CA ASP A 43 -7.55 8.07 -9.66
C ASP A 43 -6.12 8.52 -9.30
N VAL A 44 -5.94 9.81 -8.97
CA VAL A 44 -4.65 10.33 -8.47
C VAL A 44 -4.27 9.64 -7.15
N GLY A 45 -5.24 9.46 -6.24
CA GLY A 45 -5.07 8.77 -4.97
C GLY A 45 -4.62 7.32 -5.14
N ALA A 46 -5.18 6.58 -6.09
CA ALA A 46 -4.78 5.20 -6.40
C ALA A 46 -3.33 5.13 -6.88
N LEU A 47 -2.91 6.03 -7.79
CA LEU A 47 -1.52 6.07 -8.26
C LEU A 47 -0.55 6.36 -7.10
N ALA A 48 -0.88 7.30 -6.22
CA ALA A 48 -0.07 7.60 -5.05
C ALA A 48 0.00 6.41 -4.08
N PHE A 49 -1.13 5.75 -3.84
CA PHE A 49 -1.22 4.57 -2.98
C PHE A 49 -0.37 3.40 -3.49
N LEU A 50 -0.44 3.10 -4.79
CA LEU A 50 0.36 2.03 -5.41
C LEU A 50 1.86 2.31 -5.30
N ARG A 51 2.30 3.54 -5.55
CA ARG A 51 3.69 3.96 -5.35
C ARG A 51 4.14 3.78 -3.89
N ALA A 52 3.28 4.15 -2.94
CA ALA A 52 3.56 3.97 -1.51
C ALA A 52 3.71 2.49 -1.13
N LEU A 53 2.87 1.60 -1.68
CA LEU A 53 2.99 0.15 -1.48
C LEU A 53 4.33 -0.38 -2.02
N GLU A 54 4.75 0.10 -3.18
CA GLU A 54 6.02 -0.31 -3.77
C GLU A 54 7.22 0.13 -2.91
N ILE A 55 7.22 1.38 -2.45
CA ILE A 55 8.24 1.91 -1.53
C ILE A 55 8.26 1.08 -0.24
N LYS A 56 7.10 0.75 0.33
CA LYS A 56 6.99 -0.09 1.53
C LYS A 56 7.62 -1.47 1.30
N LYS A 57 7.29 -2.15 0.19
CA LYS A 57 7.88 -3.45 -0.16
C LYS A 57 9.41 -3.38 -0.24
N ARG A 58 9.95 -2.36 -0.91
CA ARG A 58 11.41 -2.16 -1.03
C ARG A 58 12.07 -1.94 0.33
N ARG A 59 11.45 -1.15 1.22
CA ARG A 59 11.95 -0.90 2.58
C ARG A 59 11.99 -2.18 3.42
N GLU A 60 10.94 -3.00 3.36
CA GLU A 60 10.91 -4.28 4.09
C GLU A 60 11.97 -5.26 3.57
N ALA A 61 12.16 -5.33 2.24
CA ALA A 61 13.22 -6.16 1.65
C ALA A 61 14.62 -5.70 2.10
N ALA A 62 14.89 -4.40 2.08
CA ALA A 62 16.16 -3.84 2.54
C ALA A 62 16.41 -4.13 4.03
N LYS A 63 15.38 -3.99 4.87
CA LYS A 63 15.45 -4.32 6.29
C LYS A 63 15.75 -5.80 6.52
N ALA A 64 15.09 -6.69 5.79
CA ALA A 64 15.34 -8.13 5.86
C ALA A 64 16.78 -8.48 5.44
N ALA A 65 17.29 -7.86 4.36
CA ALA A 65 18.66 -8.05 3.89
C ALA A 65 19.70 -7.58 4.94
N LEU A 66 19.46 -6.43 5.56
CA LEU A 66 20.32 -5.90 6.64
C LEU A 66 20.35 -6.86 7.83
N LEU A 67 19.19 -7.34 8.28
CA LEU A 67 19.09 -8.30 9.38
C LEU A 67 19.79 -9.63 9.06
N ALA A 68 19.68 -10.12 7.83
CA ALA A 68 20.38 -11.32 7.39
C ALA A 68 21.90 -11.13 7.35
N ALA A 69 22.38 -9.99 6.87
CA ALA A 69 23.80 -9.65 6.88
C ALA A 69 24.36 -9.57 8.30
N TYR A 70 23.65 -8.89 9.21
CA TYR A 70 24.02 -8.81 10.62
C TYR A 70 24.08 -10.18 11.31
N ARG A 71 23.14 -11.08 11.00
CA ARG A 71 23.16 -12.45 11.53
C ARG A 71 24.38 -13.24 11.03
N ARG A 72 24.73 -13.12 9.74
CA ARG A 72 25.92 -13.77 9.17
C ARG A 72 27.21 -13.28 9.83
N THR A 73 27.39 -11.96 9.94
CA THR A 73 28.62 -11.40 10.54
C THR A 73 28.75 -11.79 12.01
N ARG A 74 27.65 -11.79 12.77
CA ARG A 74 27.65 -12.21 14.17
C ARG A 74 27.93 -13.71 14.35
N ALA A 75 27.46 -14.57 13.44
CA ALA A 75 27.77 -16.00 13.48
C ALA A 75 29.27 -16.26 13.22
N SER A 76 29.85 -15.62 12.20
CA SER A 76 31.29 -15.76 11.89
C SER A 76 32.20 -15.24 13.00
N ALA A 77 31.77 -14.24 13.78
CA ALA A 77 32.54 -13.70 14.90
C ALA A 77 32.53 -14.58 16.16
N ARG A 78 31.69 -15.64 16.20
CA ARG A 78 31.53 -16.51 17.37
C ARG A 78 32.39 -17.79 17.31
N GLU A 79 33.14 -18.00 16.23
CA GLU A 79 34.09 -19.12 16.08
C GLU A 79 35.54 -18.64 16.27
N PRO A 80 36.07 -18.62 17.51
CA PRO A 80 37.49 -18.77 17.75
C PRO A 80 37.74 -20.14 18.41
N GLY A 81 38.31 -21.06 17.64
CA GLY A 81 39.00 -22.25 18.12
C GLY A 81 40.50 -22.03 18.02
#